data_AF-A0A820XB46-F1
#
_entry.id   AF-A0A820XB46-F1
#
_cell.length_a   1.000
_cell.length_b   1.000
_cell.length_c   1.000
_cell.angle_alpha   90.00
_cell.angle_beta   90.00
_cell.angle_gamma   90.00
#
_symmetry.space_group_name_H-M   'P 1'
#
loop_
_entity.id
_entity.type
_entity.pdbx_description
1 polymer ?
#
loop_
_entity_poly.entity_id
_entity_poly.type
_entity_poly.pdbx_seq_one_letter_code
_entity_poly.pdbx_strand_id
1 'polypeptide(L)'
;MIKSFSILSHLSQRVTFLIVICFVLCFVQFTLIFQLISESSDIERFLSLSSDDNLSAILNCTKKLKCPNNITQFSIHIDQNSQYPNVSYVRSPVFTAILNTIRNSSYYTNDSTAACIHIAPVDTIDRDRRSKNGYYTYFIEQRLNFFHEWSDSNKIHLIFNHYTGTWPLYRRTLDFTLPSHHILASTSFTTANYNCLSHITFPLFHSDYPSNFTNKFSSTRTILLSFKGKSYEDVQHHRTFFRHLNNNHDIIIKYTDNTSSYDQNEYTELLRQSYFCLVPSGRRLYSYRFLEVLQYGCIPVITTSDNEPVILPFSEIINWSQSIIIYSNSPLSLLPYYLKKIGKQQRIQMQKECIDIWLKYFSSIPRIILTTLDILNDRFMSSFPS
;
A
#
# COMPACT_ATOMS: atom_id res chain seq x y z
N MET A 1 1.05 81.29 28.87
CA MET A 1 1.68 80.10 29.48
C MET A 1 0.74 78.92 29.67
N ILE A 2 -0.58 79.10 29.91
CA ILE A 2 -1.50 77.97 30.18
C ILE A 2 -1.98 77.26 28.89
N LYS A 3 -2.13 77.97 27.75
CA LYS A 3 -2.54 77.35 26.47
C LYS A 3 -1.45 76.47 25.81
N SER A 4 -0.17 76.72 26.06
CA SER A 4 0.93 75.92 25.48
C SER A 4 1.09 74.55 26.17
N PHE A 5 0.76 74.46 27.46
CA PHE A 5 0.86 73.21 28.23
C PHE A 5 -0.22 72.18 27.86
N SER A 6 -1.44 72.60 27.52
CA SER A 6 -2.50 71.66 27.09
C SER A 6 -2.29 71.13 25.67
N ILE A 7 -1.62 71.90 24.81
CA ILE A 7 -1.25 71.45 23.45
C ILE A 7 -0.15 70.39 23.52
N LEU A 8 0.85 70.58 24.39
CA LEU A 8 1.93 69.61 24.63
C LEU A 8 1.43 68.29 25.24
N SER A 9 0.45 68.33 26.17
CA SER A 9 -0.13 67.11 26.75
C SER A 9 -1.00 66.35 25.73
N HIS A 10 -1.77 67.05 24.90
CA HIS A 10 -2.54 66.44 23.82
C HIS A 10 -1.65 65.86 22.71
N LEU A 11 -0.52 66.50 22.40
CA LEU A 11 0.46 65.98 21.44
C LEU A 11 1.10 64.69 21.97
N SER A 12 1.50 64.67 23.24
CA SER A 12 2.08 63.50 23.91
C SER A 12 1.11 62.31 23.95
N GLN A 13 -0.16 62.53 24.27
CA GLN A 13 -1.19 61.49 24.21
C GLN A 13 -1.40 60.94 22.79
N ARG A 14 -1.42 61.81 21.77
CA ARG A 14 -1.57 61.38 20.37
C ARG A 14 -0.37 60.58 19.87
N VAL A 15 0.84 60.99 20.23
CA VAL A 15 2.08 60.25 19.89
C VAL A 15 2.10 58.89 20.59
N THR A 16 1.74 58.83 21.87
CA THR A 16 1.66 57.56 22.62
C THR A 16 0.62 56.61 22.02
N PHE A 17 -0.55 57.14 21.63
CA PHE A 17 -1.60 56.36 20.97
C PHE A 17 -1.17 55.80 19.61
N LEU A 18 -0.47 56.60 18.80
CA LEU A 18 0.11 56.15 17.52
C LEU A 18 1.17 55.06 17.71
N ILE A 19 2.02 55.17 18.73
CA ILE A 19 3.04 54.16 19.06
C ILE A 19 2.37 52.83 19.45
N VAL A 20 1.31 52.88 20.28
CA VAL A 20 0.56 51.68 20.67
C VAL A 20 -0.10 51.02 19.47
N ILE A 21 -0.72 51.80 18.57
CA ILE A 21 -1.31 51.27 17.33
C ILE A 21 -0.25 50.61 16.45
N CYS A 22 0.91 51.25 16.26
CA CYS A 22 2.02 50.66 15.49
C CYS A 22 2.50 49.34 16.12
N PHE A 23 2.61 49.27 17.45
CA PHE A 23 2.98 48.03 18.14
C PHE A 23 1.95 46.92 17.96
N VAL A 24 0.66 47.24 18.06
CA VAL A 24 -0.43 46.27 17.84
C VAL A 24 -0.44 45.79 16.39
N LEU A 25 -0.30 46.69 15.42
CA LEU A 25 -0.25 46.33 14.00
C LEU A 25 0.98 45.48 13.68
N CYS A 26 2.16 45.83 14.19
CA CYS A 26 3.38 45.02 14.05
C CYS A 26 3.22 43.64 14.71
N PHE A 27 2.60 43.56 15.89
CA PHE A 27 2.36 42.28 16.56
C PHE A 27 1.40 41.38 15.77
N VAL A 28 0.29 41.93 15.27
CA VAL A 28 -0.66 41.22 14.42
C VAL A 28 0.00 40.77 13.11
N GLN A 29 0.85 41.61 12.51
CA GLN A 29 1.55 41.25 11.29
C GLN A 29 2.61 40.18 11.53
N PHE A 30 3.31 40.24 12.67
CA PHE A 30 4.28 39.22 13.07
C PHE A 30 3.61 37.87 13.35
N THR A 31 2.46 37.84 14.04
CA THR A 31 1.72 36.60 14.27
C THR A 31 1.19 36.00 12.97
N LEU A 32 0.69 36.81 12.04
CA LEU A 32 0.27 36.36 10.70
C LEU A 32 1.45 35.78 9.90
N ILE A 33 2.62 36.43 9.92
CA ILE A 33 3.82 35.95 9.24
C ILE A 33 4.30 34.63 9.88
N PHE A 34 4.34 34.55 11.20
CA PHE A 34 4.73 33.34 11.91
C PHE A 34 3.78 32.16 11.60
N GLN A 35 2.48 32.44 11.52
CA GLN A 35 1.47 31.45 11.18
C GLN A 35 1.59 30.99 9.71
N LEU A 36 1.90 31.89 8.78
CA LEU A 36 2.18 31.56 7.38
C LEU A 36 3.46 30.73 7.22
N ILE A 37 4.52 31.05 7.98
CA ILE A 37 5.77 30.29 7.97
C ILE A 37 5.54 28.88 8.54
N SER A 38 4.80 28.77 9.65
CA SER A 38 4.41 27.47 10.23
C SER A 38 3.61 26.65 9.22
N GLU A 39 2.57 27.22 8.60
CA GLU A 39 1.76 26.54 7.59
C GLU A 39 2.58 26.11 6.37
N SER A 40 3.52 26.95 5.90
CA SER A 40 4.41 26.59 4.79
C SER A 40 5.30 25.41 5.15
N SER A 41 5.87 25.40 6.36
CA SER A 41 6.72 24.31 6.84
C SER A 41 5.94 23.00 7.03
N ASP A 42 4.69 23.08 7.49
CA ASP A 42 3.81 21.92 7.64
C ASP A 42 3.38 21.34 6.28
N ILE A 43 3.16 22.20 5.27
CA ILE A 43 2.85 21.78 3.90
C ILE A 43 4.08 21.12 3.24
N GLU A 44 5.26 21.72 3.36
CA GLU A 44 6.49 21.12 2.84
C GLU A 44 6.76 19.77 3.49
N ARG A 45 6.54 19.65 4.81
CA ARG A 45 6.62 18.39 5.53
C ARG A 45 5.58 17.37 5.06
N PHE A 46 4.34 17.79 4.86
CA PHE A 46 3.27 16.93 4.33
C PHE A 46 3.61 16.39 2.94
N LEU A 47 4.25 17.20 2.08
CA LEU A 47 4.67 16.80 0.74
C LEU A 47 5.97 15.97 0.74
N SER A 48 6.87 16.19 1.71
CA SER A 48 8.16 15.49 1.84
C SER A 48 8.11 14.14 2.57
N LEU A 49 6.99 13.80 3.22
CA LEU A 49 6.71 12.48 3.82
C LEU A 49 6.73 11.30 2.82
N SER A 50 7.12 11.54 1.57
CA SER A 50 7.22 10.54 0.51
C SER A 50 8.66 10.09 0.19
N SER A 51 9.68 10.71 0.79
CA SER A 51 11.10 10.35 0.60
C SER A 51 11.78 10.10 1.95
N ASP A 52 11.69 8.86 2.44
CA ASP A 52 12.38 8.42 3.65
C ASP A 52 13.68 7.70 3.26
N ASP A 53 14.84 8.30 3.54
CA ASP A 53 16.16 7.74 3.20
C ASP A 53 16.35 6.33 3.77
N ASN A 54 15.75 6.05 4.94
CA ASN A 54 15.80 4.73 5.58
C ASN A 54 15.05 3.67 4.77
N LEU A 55 13.91 4.04 4.16
CA LEU A 55 13.14 3.15 3.29
C LEU A 55 13.94 2.79 2.03
N SER A 56 14.66 3.76 1.46
CA SER A 56 15.51 3.52 0.28
C SER A 56 16.62 2.49 0.55
N ALA A 57 17.22 2.53 1.74
CA ALA A 57 18.25 1.56 2.16
C ALA A 57 17.67 0.15 2.36
N ILE A 58 16.50 0.05 2.99
CA ILE A 58 15.77 -1.22 3.21
C ILE A 58 15.37 -1.87 1.88
N LEU A 59 14.99 -1.06 0.89
CA LEU A 59 14.56 -1.51 -0.44
C LEU A 59 15.70 -1.76 -1.41
N ASN A 60 16.95 -1.43 -1.05
CA ASN A 60 18.09 -1.70 -1.91
C ASN A 60 18.45 -3.20 -1.89
N CYS A 61 17.84 -3.97 -2.80
CA CYS A 61 17.91 -5.44 -2.85
C CYS A 61 18.90 -5.99 -3.88
N THR A 62 19.67 -5.14 -4.55
CA THR A 62 20.48 -5.53 -5.72
C THR A 62 21.53 -6.58 -5.37
N LYS A 63 21.50 -7.69 -6.14
CA LYS A 63 22.52 -8.75 -6.18
C LYS A 63 22.84 -9.38 -4.82
N LYS A 64 21.81 -9.72 -4.05
CA LYS A 64 21.98 -10.32 -2.72
C LYS A 64 21.73 -11.83 -2.65
N LEU A 65 21.16 -12.43 -3.69
CA LEU A 65 20.80 -13.86 -3.70
C LEU A 65 21.65 -14.66 -4.68
N LYS A 66 21.89 -15.93 -4.36
CA LYS A 66 22.63 -16.87 -5.20
C LYS A 66 21.80 -18.13 -5.38
N CYS A 67 21.69 -18.61 -6.61
CA CYS A 67 21.04 -19.89 -6.85
C CYS A 67 21.89 -21.02 -6.25
N PRO A 68 21.27 -22.10 -5.76
CA PRO A 68 21.97 -23.32 -5.41
C PRO A 68 22.78 -23.86 -6.61
N ASN A 69 23.86 -24.59 -6.34
CA ASN A 69 24.61 -25.36 -7.34
C ASN A 69 25.16 -24.58 -8.56
N ASN A 70 25.51 -23.29 -8.39
CA ASN A 70 26.07 -22.44 -9.45
C ASN A 70 25.17 -22.33 -10.70
N ILE A 71 23.85 -22.46 -10.55
CA ILE A 71 22.90 -22.25 -11.64
C ILE A 71 23.04 -20.80 -12.15
N THR A 72 23.27 -20.65 -13.46
CA THR A 72 23.60 -19.37 -14.10
C THR A 72 22.37 -18.65 -14.69
N GLN A 73 21.20 -19.28 -14.67
CA GLN A 73 19.95 -18.71 -15.17
C GLN A 73 18.86 -18.82 -14.11
N PHE A 74 18.11 -17.75 -13.88
CA PHE A 74 16.99 -17.80 -12.94
C PHE A 74 15.86 -18.66 -13.49
N SER A 75 15.47 -19.65 -12.71
CA SER A 75 14.47 -20.65 -13.07
C SER A 75 13.69 -21.11 -11.83
N ILE A 76 12.45 -21.53 -12.06
CA ILE A 76 11.51 -21.93 -11.02
C ILE A 76 10.93 -23.29 -11.35
N HIS A 77 10.97 -24.19 -10.37
CA HIS A 77 10.30 -25.48 -10.43
C HIS A 77 9.09 -25.50 -9.50
N ILE A 78 8.03 -26.20 -9.92
CA ILE A 78 6.87 -26.48 -9.08
C ILE A 78 6.98 -27.94 -8.68
N ASP A 79 7.13 -28.19 -7.37
CA ASP A 79 7.45 -29.51 -6.84
C ASP A 79 6.36 -30.53 -7.16
N GLN A 80 6.76 -31.78 -7.36
CA GLN A 80 5.88 -32.87 -7.75
C GLN A 80 6.04 -34.05 -6.80
N ASN A 81 4.92 -34.60 -6.34
CA ASN A 81 4.91 -35.89 -5.66
C ASN A 81 3.67 -36.70 -6.09
N SER A 82 3.89 -37.88 -6.68
CA SER A 82 2.85 -38.80 -7.12
C SER A 82 2.05 -39.42 -5.97
N GLN A 83 2.61 -39.46 -4.76
CA GLN A 83 1.98 -39.93 -3.54
C GLN A 83 1.18 -38.83 -2.82
N TYR A 84 1.34 -37.55 -3.22
CA TYR A 84 0.52 -36.49 -2.65
C TYR A 84 -0.94 -36.78 -3.01
N PRO A 85 -1.80 -37.09 -2.02
CA PRO A 85 -3.06 -37.72 -2.31
C PRO A 85 -3.95 -36.75 -3.09
N ASN A 86 -4.62 -37.25 -4.12
CA ASN A 86 -5.74 -36.60 -4.83
C ASN A 86 -6.97 -36.44 -3.90
N VAL A 87 -6.76 -36.12 -2.62
CA VAL A 87 -7.84 -35.65 -1.75
C VAL A 87 -8.43 -34.42 -2.41
N SER A 88 -9.74 -34.21 -2.26
CA SER A 88 -10.52 -33.08 -2.76
C SER A 88 -10.08 -31.74 -2.15
N TYR A 89 -8.80 -31.41 -2.30
CA TYR A 89 -8.18 -30.20 -1.85
C TYR A 89 -8.36 -29.18 -2.96
N VAL A 90 -9.34 -28.31 -2.75
CA VAL A 90 -9.66 -27.25 -3.69
C VAL A 90 -8.67 -26.11 -3.46
N ARG A 91 -7.75 -25.91 -4.42
CA ARG A 91 -6.91 -24.72 -4.45
C ARG A 91 -7.76 -23.50 -4.76
N SER A 92 -7.39 -22.35 -4.19
CA SER A 92 -8.04 -21.10 -4.54
C SER A 92 -7.85 -20.77 -6.03
N PRO A 93 -8.78 -20.03 -6.65
CA PRO A 93 -8.61 -19.49 -7.99
C PRO A 93 -7.33 -18.64 -8.10
N VAL A 94 -7.00 -17.89 -7.04
CA VAL A 94 -5.77 -17.09 -6.96
C VAL A 94 -4.54 -17.98 -7.07
N PHE A 95 -4.39 -18.97 -6.19
CA PHE A 95 -3.21 -19.82 -6.19
C PHE A 95 -3.10 -20.67 -7.47
N THR A 96 -4.24 -21.09 -8.01
CA THR A 96 -4.27 -21.77 -9.32
C THR A 96 -3.78 -20.86 -10.44
N ALA A 97 -4.21 -19.60 -10.47
CA ALA A 97 -3.73 -18.61 -11.43
C ALA A 97 -2.22 -18.31 -11.27
N ILE A 98 -1.71 -18.32 -10.03
CA ILE A 98 -0.28 -18.19 -9.75
C ILE A 98 0.49 -19.34 -10.39
N LEU A 99 0.16 -20.59 -10.04
CA LEU A 99 0.86 -21.76 -10.59
C LEU A 99 0.79 -21.82 -12.11
N ASN A 100 -0.37 -21.50 -12.70
CA ASN A 100 -0.52 -21.48 -14.16
C ASN A 100 0.28 -20.37 -14.83
N THR A 101 0.35 -19.18 -14.23
CA THR A 101 1.19 -18.09 -14.75
C THR A 101 2.66 -18.48 -14.72
N ILE A 102 3.12 -19.09 -13.62
CA ILE A 102 4.51 -19.53 -13.48
C ILE A 102 4.82 -20.58 -14.56
N ARG A 103 4.02 -21.64 -14.69
CA ARG A 103 4.21 -22.69 -15.72
C ARG A 103 4.29 -22.15 -17.15
N ASN A 104 3.52 -21.10 -17.44
CA ASN A 104 3.47 -20.48 -18.77
C ASN A 104 4.53 -19.38 -18.97
N SER A 105 5.33 -19.06 -17.94
CA SER A 105 6.38 -18.04 -18.01
C SER A 105 7.69 -18.63 -18.55
N SER A 106 8.58 -17.75 -19.03
CA SER A 106 9.94 -18.12 -19.44
C SER A 106 10.84 -18.56 -18.27
N TYR A 107 10.39 -18.36 -17.02
CA TYR A 107 11.14 -18.75 -15.83
C TYR A 107 10.88 -20.19 -15.41
N TYR A 108 9.89 -20.87 -15.96
CA TYR A 108 9.57 -22.24 -15.54
C TYR A 108 10.54 -23.27 -16.10
N THR A 109 10.89 -24.26 -15.27
CA THR A 109 11.63 -25.46 -15.68
C THR A 109 10.94 -26.73 -15.17
N ASN A 110 10.88 -27.75 -16.03
CA ASN A 110 10.48 -29.11 -15.63
C ASN A 110 11.59 -29.86 -14.89
N ASP A 111 12.83 -29.38 -14.97
CA ASP A 111 13.98 -29.99 -14.30
C ASP A 111 14.21 -29.35 -12.91
N SER A 112 13.92 -30.12 -11.87
CA SER A 112 14.12 -29.77 -10.45
C SER A 112 15.59 -29.47 -10.10
N THR A 113 16.55 -30.05 -10.84
CA THR A 113 17.99 -29.84 -10.58
C THR A 113 18.51 -28.53 -11.18
N ALA A 114 17.86 -28.05 -12.25
CA ALA A 114 18.17 -26.79 -12.91
C ALA A 114 17.45 -25.59 -12.28
N ALA A 115 16.66 -25.79 -11.23
CA ALA A 115 15.82 -24.77 -10.61
C ALA A 115 16.56 -23.94 -9.55
N CYS A 116 16.51 -22.61 -9.67
CA CYS A 116 16.98 -21.71 -8.61
C CYS A 116 16.03 -21.67 -7.42
N ILE A 117 14.72 -21.68 -7.69
CA ILE A 117 13.65 -21.59 -6.70
C ILE A 117 12.67 -22.74 -6.89
N HIS A 118 12.14 -23.22 -5.78
CA HIS A 118 11.10 -24.23 -5.70
C HIS A 118 9.79 -23.63 -5.19
N ILE A 119 8.68 -24.23 -5.62
CA ILE A 119 7.34 -23.89 -5.15
C ILE A 119 6.60 -25.20 -4.84
N ALA A 120 6.31 -25.42 -3.56
CA ALA A 120 5.38 -26.46 -3.16
C ALA A 120 3.97 -26.10 -3.64
N PRO A 121 3.24 -27.01 -4.34
CA PRO A 121 1.90 -26.74 -4.87
C PRO A 121 0.80 -26.83 -3.78
N VAL A 122 1.06 -26.27 -2.60
CA VAL A 122 0.15 -26.19 -1.45
C VAL A 122 -0.28 -24.73 -1.27
N ASP A 123 -1.58 -24.46 -1.29
CA ASP A 123 -2.16 -23.12 -1.20
C ASP A 123 -1.94 -22.52 0.20
N THR A 124 -1.10 -21.49 0.24
CA THR A 124 -0.75 -20.68 1.41
C THR A 124 -1.38 -19.28 1.37
N ILE A 125 -2.22 -18.97 0.37
CA ILE A 125 -2.75 -17.62 0.15
C ILE A 125 -3.58 -17.15 1.33
N ASP A 126 -4.44 -18.02 1.85
CA ASP A 126 -5.34 -17.72 2.96
C ASP A 126 -5.00 -18.54 4.21
N ARG A 127 -4.41 -17.88 5.22
CA ARG A 127 -4.17 -18.44 6.54
C ARG A 127 -5.13 -17.89 7.60
N ASP A 128 -6.28 -17.37 7.18
CA ASP A 128 -7.36 -17.01 8.09
C ASP A 128 -8.34 -18.18 8.27
N ARG A 129 -8.28 -18.85 9.43
CA ARG A 129 -9.17 -20.00 9.73
C ARG A 129 -10.66 -19.62 9.79
N ARG A 130 -11.00 -18.33 9.82
CA ARG A 130 -12.39 -17.85 9.81
C ARG A 130 -12.87 -17.48 8.41
N SER A 131 -12.01 -17.56 7.40
CA SER A 131 -12.41 -17.35 6.01
C SER A 131 -13.48 -18.35 5.60
N LYS A 132 -14.60 -17.83 5.08
CA LYS A 132 -15.73 -18.64 4.59
C LYS A 132 -15.63 -18.97 3.10
N ASN A 133 -14.47 -18.76 2.50
CA ASN A 133 -14.21 -19.00 1.07
C ASN A 133 -13.88 -20.48 0.76
N GLY A 134 -13.66 -21.31 1.78
CA GLY A 134 -13.34 -22.73 1.62
C GLY A 134 -11.90 -23.04 1.21
N TYR A 135 -11.02 -22.03 1.12
CA TYR A 135 -9.64 -22.19 0.64
C TYR A 135 -8.58 -22.27 1.76
N TYR A 136 -9.00 -22.24 3.03
CA TYR A 136 -8.07 -22.44 4.14
C TYR A 136 -7.54 -23.88 4.15
N THR A 137 -6.24 -24.02 3.96
CA THR A 137 -5.57 -25.33 3.94
C THR A 137 -5.32 -25.85 5.36
N TYR A 138 -6.09 -26.85 5.79
CA TYR A 138 -5.84 -27.59 7.03
C TYR A 138 -4.66 -28.54 6.92
N PHE A 139 -3.98 -28.78 8.05
CA PHE A 139 -2.84 -29.69 8.18
C PHE A 139 -1.70 -29.36 7.20
N ILE A 140 -1.39 -28.07 7.06
CA ILE A 140 -0.49 -27.59 6.02
C ILE A 140 0.94 -28.18 6.15
N GLU A 141 1.46 -28.32 7.37
CA GLU A 141 2.79 -28.91 7.60
C GLU A 141 2.86 -30.35 7.10
N GLN A 142 1.85 -31.16 7.40
CA GLN A 142 1.76 -32.54 6.91
C GLN A 142 1.71 -32.59 5.38
N ARG A 143 1.01 -31.64 4.76
CA ARG A 143 0.92 -31.53 3.29
C ARG A 143 2.24 -31.12 2.65
N LEU A 144 2.95 -30.18 3.27
CA LEU A 144 4.25 -29.71 2.78
C LEU A 144 5.33 -30.79 2.91
N ASN A 145 5.27 -31.59 3.97
CA ASN A 145 6.20 -32.71 4.20
C ASN A 145 6.09 -33.85 3.17
N PHE A 146 5.07 -33.85 2.30
CA PHE A 146 5.08 -34.75 1.14
C PHE A 146 6.14 -34.36 0.11
N PHE A 147 6.55 -33.10 0.03
CA PHE A 147 7.51 -32.66 -0.98
C PHE A 147 8.92 -32.75 -0.40
N HIS A 148 9.76 -33.66 -0.92
CA HIS A 148 11.12 -33.86 -0.42
C HIS A 148 11.94 -32.55 -0.49
N GLU A 149 11.74 -31.79 -1.56
CA GLU A 149 12.36 -30.48 -1.79
C GLU A 149 12.03 -29.47 -0.69
N TRP A 150 10.85 -29.55 -0.05
CA TRP A 150 10.44 -28.65 1.02
C TRP A 150 11.35 -28.72 2.24
N SER A 151 11.84 -29.91 2.57
CA SER A 151 12.73 -30.14 3.71
C SER A 151 14.22 -30.04 3.35
N ASP A 152 14.57 -29.91 2.07
CA ASP A 152 15.96 -29.81 1.63
C ASP A 152 16.51 -28.40 1.90
N SER A 153 17.52 -28.32 2.78
CA SER A 153 18.16 -27.06 3.15
C SER A 153 18.93 -26.39 2.02
N ASN A 154 19.21 -27.09 0.91
CA ASN A 154 19.84 -26.52 -0.26
C ASN A 154 18.84 -25.90 -1.23
N LYS A 155 17.54 -26.00 -0.97
CA LYS A 155 16.48 -25.46 -1.83
C LYS A 155 15.93 -24.16 -1.26
N ILE A 156 15.69 -23.19 -2.14
CA ILE A 156 15.04 -21.92 -1.81
C ILE A 156 13.58 -22.01 -2.22
N HIS A 157 12.66 -21.80 -1.28
CA HIS A 157 11.22 -21.88 -1.56
C HIS A 157 10.55 -20.52 -1.69
N LEU A 158 9.81 -20.29 -2.78
CA LEU A 158 8.96 -19.12 -2.95
C LEU A 158 7.54 -19.41 -2.47
N ILE A 159 7.05 -18.60 -1.54
CA ILE A 159 5.77 -18.78 -0.86
C ILE A 159 4.93 -17.53 -1.06
N PHE A 160 3.68 -17.69 -1.52
CA PHE A 160 2.74 -16.58 -1.70
C PHE A 160 1.71 -16.54 -0.58
N ASN A 161 1.47 -15.36 -0.01
CA ASN A 161 0.45 -15.17 1.02
C ASN A 161 -0.24 -13.81 0.94
N HIS A 162 -1.58 -13.82 1.00
CA HIS A 162 -2.40 -12.61 1.14
C HIS A 162 -2.84 -12.38 2.58
N TYR A 163 -3.12 -13.46 3.32
CA TYR A 163 -3.72 -13.36 4.63
C TYR A 163 -2.91 -14.13 5.65
N THR A 164 -2.24 -13.39 6.53
CA THR A 164 -1.62 -13.95 7.74
C THR A 164 -2.54 -13.78 8.95
N GLY A 165 -2.48 -14.75 9.85
CA GLY A 165 -3.16 -14.72 11.13
C GLY A 165 -4.68 -14.71 11.04
N THR A 166 -5.32 -14.69 12.21
CA THR A 166 -6.78 -14.70 12.34
C THR A 166 -7.17 -13.85 13.54
N TRP A 167 -8.39 -13.30 13.54
CA TRP A 167 -8.97 -12.68 14.72
C TRP A 167 -8.80 -13.58 15.98
N PRO A 168 -8.43 -13.03 17.15
CA PRO A 168 -8.23 -11.60 17.41
C PRO A 168 -6.80 -11.11 17.17
N LEU A 169 -5.85 -12.01 16.90
CA LEU A 169 -4.43 -11.73 17.03
C LEU A 169 -3.69 -11.39 15.74
N TYR A 170 -4.37 -11.42 14.57
CA TYR A 170 -3.87 -11.07 13.21
C TYR A 170 -2.35 -11.12 13.05
N ARG A 171 -1.77 -12.27 13.43
CA ARG A 171 -0.32 -12.44 13.46
C ARG A 171 0.26 -12.20 12.06
N ARG A 172 1.44 -11.59 12.02
CA ARG A 172 2.19 -11.32 10.78
C ARG A 172 3.03 -12.51 10.31
N THR A 173 3.09 -13.57 11.11
CA THR A 173 3.72 -14.84 10.75
C THR A 173 2.70 -15.79 10.15
N LEU A 174 3.20 -16.72 9.36
CA LEU A 174 2.43 -17.89 8.93
C LEU A 174 2.28 -18.86 10.12
N ASP A 175 1.22 -19.65 10.12
CA ASP A 175 0.86 -20.61 11.17
C ASP A 175 1.51 -22.00 10.94
N PHE A 176 2.65 -22.02 10.28
CA PHE A 176 3.47 -23.20 9.99
C PHE A 176 4.95 -22.82 9.88
N THR A 177 5.83 -23.81 10.02
CA THR A 177 7.28 -23.61 9.89
C THR A 177 7.71 -23.37 8.44
N LEU A 178 8.38 -22.25 8.20
CA LEU A 178 9.01 -21.95 6.91
C LEU A 178 10.34 -22.70 6.76
N PRO A 179 10.74 -23.08 5.54
CA PRO A 179 12.02 -23.73 5.31
C PRO A 179 13.17 -22.76 5.58
N SER A 180 14.36 -23.31 5.81
CA SER A 180 15.55 -22.54 6.16
C SER A 180 15.88 -21.44 5.14
N HIS A 181 15.77 -21.75 3.86
CA HIS A 181 15.86 -20.78 2.78
C HIS A 181 14.48 -20.60 2.12
N HIS A 182 13.92 -19.41 2.29
CA HIS A 182 12.63 -19.06 1.70
C HIS A 182 12.61 -17.62 1.23
N ILE A 183 11.69 -17.36 0.30
CA ILE A 183 11.27 -16.04 -0.12
C ILE A 183 9.76 -15.98 0.07
N LEU A 184 9.30 -15.12 0.97
CA LEU A 184 7.88 -14.89 1.23
C LEU A 184 7.40 -13.66 0.44
N ALA A 185 6.55 -13.91 -0.55
CA ALA A 185 5.77 -12.90 -1.24
C ALA A 185 4.49 -12.63 -0.43
N SER A 186 4.44 -11.50 0.28
CA SER A 186 3.34 -11.21 1.21
C SER A 186 2.94 -9.74 1.28
N THR A 187 1.70 -9.54 1.70
CA THR A 187 1.07 -8.24 1.96
C THR A 187 1.27 -7.77 3.41
N SER A 188 2.19 -8.35 4.20
CA SER A 188 2.25 -8.11 5.65
C SER A 188 3.55 -7.44 6.13
N PHE A 189 4.24 -6.73 5.23
CA PHE A 189 5.53 -6.10 5.53
C PHE A 189 5.43 -4.64 5.95
N THR A 190 6.25 -4.31 6.95
CA THR A 190 6.57 -2.95 7.42
C THR A 190 8.08 -2.76 7.40
N THR A 191 8.53 -1.52 7.56
CA THR A 191 9.98 -1.22 7.64
C THR A 191 10.70 -1.98 8.75
N ALA A 192 9.98 -2.36 9.82
CA ALA A 192 10.55 -3.09 10.94
C ALA A 192 10.76 -4.60 10.69
N ASN A 193 10.02 -5.22 9.76
CA ASN A 193 10.04 -6.67 9.57
C ASN A 193 10.42 -7.12 8.15
N TYR A 194 10.66 -6.18 7.24
CA TYR A 194 11.05 -6.50 5.88
C TYR A 194 12.53 -6.86 5.78
N ASN A 195 12.82 -7.88 4.97
CA ASN A 195 14.17 -8.32 4.69
C ASN A 195 14.24 -8.74 3.22
N CYS A 196 14.96 -7.96 2.43
CA CYS A 196 15.19 -8.21 1.01
C CYS A 196 15.75 -9.60 0.65
N LEU A 197 16.37 -10.32 1.58
CA LEU A 197 16.90 -11.66 1.33
C LEU A 197 15.81 -12.75 1.36
N SER A 198 14.74 -12.52 2.12
CA SER A 198 13.71 -13.53 2.38
C SER A 198 12.30 -13.04 2.09
N HIS A 199 12.10 -11.78 1.70
CA HIS A 199 10.79 -11.16 1.53
C HIS A 199 10.69 -10.43 0.19
N ILE A 200 9.50 -10.41 -0.40
CA ILE A 200 9.14 -9.54 -1.53
C ILE A 200 7.75 -8.97 -1.27
N THR A 201 7.61 -7.64 -1.36
CA THR A 201 6.31 -7.01 -1.08
C THR A 201 5.32 -7.32 -2.20
N PHE A 202 4.16 -7.85 -1.81
CA PHE A 202 3.18 -8.39 -2.74
C PHE A 202 1.84 -7.67 -2.56
N PRO A 203 1.09 -7.41 -3.65
CA PRO A 203 -0.18 -6.69 -3.55
C PRO A 203 -1.30 -7.62 -3.09
N LEU A 204 -2.31 -7.04 -2.43
CA LEU A 204 -3.52 -7.75 -2.01
C LEU A 204 -4.59 -7.61 -3.11
N PHE A 205 -5.04 -8.71 -3.71
CA PHE A 205 -6.06 -8.72 -4.77
C PHE A 205 -7.12 -9.83 -4.65
N HIS A 206 -8.33 -9.55 -5.13
CA HIS A 206 -9.47 -10.46 -5.09
C HIS A 206 -9.30 -11.65 -6.06
N SER A 207 -10.00 -12.75 -5.81
CA SER A 207 -10.10 -13.86 -6.77
C SER A 207 -10.73 -13.43 -8.09
N ASP A 208 -11.69 -12.50 -8.02
CA ASP A 208 -12.49 -12.03 -9.14
C ASP A 208 -11.81 -10.81 -9.80
N TYR A 209 -10.48 -10.84 -9.86
CA TYR A 209 -9.66 -9.73 -10.34
C TYR A 209 -10.03 -9.40 -11.79
N PRO A 210 -10.16 -8.11 -12.15
CA PRO A 210 -10.62 -7.74 -13.48
C PRO A 210 -9.68 -8.27 -14.57
N SER A 211 -10.22 -9.03 -15.52
CA SER A 211 -9.47 -9.61 -16.63
C SER A 211 -9.40 -8.68 -17.85
N ASN A 212 -10.41 -7.83 -18.04
CA ASN A 212 -10.52 -6.89 -19.17
C ASN A 212 -10.97 -5.51 -18.69
N PHE A 213 -10.03 -4.65 -18.31
CA PHE A 213 -10.34 -3.28 -17.91
C PHE A 213 -10.27 -2.34 -19.11
N THR A 214 -11.42 -1.80 -19.52
CA THR A 214 -11.47 -0.65 -20.42
C THR A 214 -11.49 0.61 -19.58
N ASN A 215 -10.33 1.24 -19.42
CA ASN A 215 -10.24 2.50 -18.68
C ASN A 215 -10.97 3.59 -19.46
N LYS A 216 -12.12 4.05 -18.97
CA LYS A 216 -12.63 5.36 -19.39
C LYS A 216 -12.01 6.38 -18.43
N PHE A 217 -10.97 7.09 -18.84
CA PHE A 217 -10.48 8.19 -18.01
C PHE A 217 -11.60 9.23 -17.83
N SER A 218 -11.87 9.69 -16.60
CA SER A 218 -12.74 10.84 -16.38
C SER A 218 -11.88 12.09 -16.34
N SER A 219 -12.03 12.97 -17.34
CA SER A 219 -11.32 14.26 -17.38
C SER A 219 -11.88 15.29 -16.39
N THR A 220 -13.03 15.00 -15.76
CA THR A 220 -13.72 15.91 -14.85
C THR A 220 -14.00 15.22 -13.51
N ARG A 221 -13.17 15.51 -12.51
CA ARG A 221 -13.36 15.11 -11.11
C ARG A 221 -13.86 16.30 -10.31
N THR A 222 -14.86 16.08 -9.46
CA THR A 222 -15.52 17.11 -8.65
C THR A 222 -15.39 16.85 -7.15
N ILE A 223 -15.23 15.59 -6.74
CA ILE A 223 -15.09 15.18 -5.35
C ILE A 223 -13.62 15.31 -4.96
N LEU A 224 -13.31 16.03 -3.89
CA LEU A 224 -11.96 16.14 -3.36
C LEU A 224 -11.48 14.80 -2.80
N LEU A 225 -12.22 14.23 -1.85
CA LEU A 225 -11.83 13.03 -1.12
C LEU A 225 -13.02 12.07 -0.98
N SER A 226 -12.79 10.78 -1.17
CA SER A 226 -13.83 9.78 -0.91
C SER A 226 -13.36 8.52 -0.18
N PHE A 227 -14.33 7.84 0.42
CA PHE A 227 -14.17 6.51 1.00
C PHE A 227 -15.51 5.76 0.95
N LYS A 228 -15.47 4.47 0.58
CA LYS A 228 -16.58 3.54 0.77
C LYS A 228 -16.06 2.23 1.35
N GLY A 229 -16.67 1.74 2.42
CA GLY A 229 -16.24 0.49 3.04
C GLY A 229 -17.15 -0.02 4.16
N LYS A 230 -16.94 -1.26 4.59
CA LYS A 230 -17.70 -1.85 5.70
C LYS A 230 -17.34 -1.22 7.04
N SER A 231 -18.36 -0.99 7.86
CA SER A 231 -18.21 -0.66 9.29
C SER A 231 -18.01 -1.97 10.06
N TYR A 232 -16.84 -2.15 10.68
CA TYR A 232 -16.54 -3.32 11.50
C TYR A 232 -16.45 -2.91 12.96
N GLU A 233 -17.19 -3.59 13.84
CA GLU A 233 -17.20 -3.33 15.30
C GLU A 233 -15.81 -3.42 15.94
N ASP A 234 -14.96 -4.33 15.47
CA ASP A 234 -13.60 -4.56 15.99
C ASP A 234 -12.53 -3.62 15.38
N VAL A 235 -12.88 -2.81 14.38
CA VAL A 235 -11.98 -1.80 13.74
C VAL A 235 -12.51 -0.38 13.97
N GLN A 236 -13.49 -0.23 14.87
CA GLN A 236 -14.27 0.99 15.04
C GLN A 236 -13.44 2.19 15.51
N HIS A 237 -12.34 1.99 16.25
CA HIS A 237 -11.69 3.11 16.91
C HIS A 237 -11.07 4.12 15.92
N HIS A 238 -10.39 3.69 14.84
CA HIS A 238 -9.80 4.65 13.88
C HIS A 238 -10.73 5.04 12.73
N ARG A 239 -11.60 4.13 12.27
CA ARG A 239 -12.44 4.38 11.08
C ARG A 239 -13.65 5.25 11.38
N THR A 240 -14.20 5.19 12.59
CA THR A 240 -15.36 6.01 12.97
C THR A 240 -15.06 7.51 12.79
N PHE A 241 -13.81 7.93 13.01
CA PHE A 241 -13.42 9.32 12.83
C PHE A 241 -13.56 9.83 11.39
N PHE A 242 -13.41 8.96 10.38
CA PHE A 242 -13.59 9.38 8.98
C PHE A 242 -15.02 9.86 8.70
N ARG A 243 -16.02 9.39 9.46
CA ARG A 243 -17.41 9.87 9.31
C ARG A 243 -17.51 11.38 9.51
N HIS A 244 -16.70 11.95 10.39
CA HIS A 244 -16.70 13.38 10.68
C HIS A 244 -16.07 14.23 9.57
N LEU A 245 -15.34 13.63 8.63
CA LEU A 245 -14.84 14.32 7.44
C LEU A 245 -15.93 14.51 6.38
N ASN A 246 -16.99 13.70 6.43
CA ASN A 246 -18.05 13.72 5.44
C ASN A 246 -18.80 15.04 5.47
N ASN A 247 -18.84 15.75 4.34
CA ASN A 247 -19.63 16.98 4.20
C ASN A 247 -20.72 16.88 3.12
N ASN A 248 -20.89 15.70 2.51
CA ASN A 248 -21.86 15.43 1.44
C ASN A 248 -21.75 16.36 0.22
N HIS A 249 -20.60 17.02 0.03
CA HIS A 249 -20.35 17.96 -1.06
C HIS A 249 -19.10 17.54 -1.86
N ASP A 250 -17.91 17.86 -1.37
CA ASP A 250 -16.62 17.50 -1.98
C ASP A 250 -15.88 16.44 -1.17
N ILE A 251 -16.41 16.01 -0.02
CA ILE A 251 -15.86 14.92 0.79
C ILE A 251 -16.97 13.92 1.09
N ILE A 252 -16.85 12.72 0.51
CA ILE A 252 -17.89 11.69 0.53
C ILE A 252 -17.39 10.43 1.24
N ILE A 253 -17.89 10.17 2.44
CA ILE A 253 -17.51 9.00 3.26
C ILE A 253 -18.75 8.14 3.50
N LYS A 254 -18.76 6.95 2.90
CA LYS A 254 -19.89 6.00 2.97
C LYS A 254 -19.49 4.73 3.70
N TYR A 255 -20.32 4.31 4.64
CA TYR A 255 -20.20 3.02 5.31
C TYR A 255 -21.33 2.11 4.88
N THR A 256 -21.00 0.89 4.48
CA THR A 256 -22.00 -0.15 4.18
C THR A 256 -22.22 -1.01 5.42
N ASP A 257 -23.47 -1.16 5.83
CA ASP A 257 -23.86 -2.10 6.87
C ASP A 257 -23.83 -3.53 6.32
N ASN A 258 -23.71 -4.52 7.22
CA ASN A 258 -23.60 -5.94 6.87
C ASN A 258 -24.82 -6.48 6.08
N THR A 259 -25.94 -5.77 6.06
CA THR A 259 -27.19 -6.13 5.41
C THR A 259 -27.38 -5.52 4.02
N SER A 260 -26.58 -4.51 3.66
CA SER A 260 -26.69 -3.80 2.38
C SER A 260 -25.89 -4.49 1.27
N SER A 261 -26.51 -4.70 0.11
CA SER A 261 -25.80 -5.17 -1.09
C SER A 261 -24.79 -4.11 -1.52
N TYR A 262 -23.54 -4.53 -1.73
CA TYR A 262 -22.47 -3.63 -2.18
C TYR A 262 -22.76 -3.15 -3.60
N ASP A 263 -23.19 -1.90 -3.75
CA ASP A 263 -23.37 -1.30 -5.07
C ASP A 263 -22.01 -0.99 -5.70
N GLN A 264 -21.58 -1.87 -6.62
CA GLN A 264 -20.35 -1.77 -7.38
C GLN A 264 -20.33 -0.58 -8.35
N ASN A 265 -21.49 -0.22 -8.91
CA ASN A 265 -21.60 0.88 -9.87
C ASN A 265 -21.42 2.21 -9.15
N GLU A 266 -22.11 2.37 -8.01
CA GLU A 266 -21.95 3.55 -7.16
C GLU A 266 -20.50 3.69 -6.65
N TYR A 267 -19.86 2.58 -6.27
CA TYR A 267 -18.46 2.60 -5.84
C TYR A 267 -17.54 3.02 -6.99
N THR A 268 -17.71 2.43 -8.16
CA THR A 268 -16.93 2.74 -9.35
C THR A 268 -17.07 4.21 -9.74
N GLU A 269 -18.28 4.75 -9.74
CA GLU A 269 -18.51 6.16 -10.07
C GLU A 269 -17.88 7.09 -9.03
N LEU A 270 -17.95 6.73 -7.74
CA LEU A 270 -17.27 7.46 -6.68
C LEU A 270 -15.76 7.53 -6.92
N LEU A 271 -15.12 6.42 -7.30
CA LEU A 271 -13.69 6.39 -7.64
C LEU A 271 -13.36 7.23 -8.87
N ARG A 272 -14.23 7.24 -9.89
CA ARG A 272 -14.05 8.03 -11.12
C ARG A 272 -14.18 9.54 -10.90
N GLN A 273 -15.00 9.96 -9.95
CA GLN A 273 -15.28 11.38 -9.67
C GLN A 273 -14.35 12.00 -8.62
N SER A 274 -13.59 11.20 -7.88
CA SER A 274 -12.79 11.65 -6.72
C SER A 274 -11.34 11.93 -7.07
N TYR A 275 -10.78 13.07 -6.66
CA TYR A 275 -9.34 13.32 -6.80
C TYR A 275 -8.51 12.37 -5.95
N PHE A 276 -8.91 12.23 -4.68
CA PHE A 276 -8.22 11.44 -3.66
C PHE A 276 -9.16 10.40 -3.07
N CYS A 277 -8.62 9.24 -2.70
CA CYS A 277 -9.37 8.16 -2.07
C CYS A 277 -8.66 7.69 -0.81
N LEU A 278 -9.37 7.66 0.33
CA LEU A 278 -8.82 7.12 1.57
C LEU A 278 -8.59 5.61 1.42
N VAL A 279 -7.39 5.16 1.75
CA VAL A 279 -7.00 3.74 1.81
C VAL A 279 -6.52 3.41 3.22
N PRO A 280 -7.41 3.42 4.23
CA PRO A 280 -7.02 3.08 5.59
C PRO A 280 -6.78 1.58 5.71
N SER A 281 -5.79 1.21 6.52
CA SER A 281 -5.56 -0.18 6.92
C SER A 281 -6.83 -0.81 7.49
N GLY A 282 -7.02 -2.09 7.20
CA GLY A 282 -8.15 -2.88 7.69
C GLY A 282 -7.84 -3.55 9.00
N ARG A 283 -8.41 -4.75 9.17
CA ARG A 283 -7.98 -5.69 10.22
C ARG A 283 -6.54 -6.16 10.02
N ARG A 284 -6.02 -6.03 8.80
CA ARG A 284 -4.64 -6.25 8.38
C ARG A 284 -4.08 -4.95 7.78
N LEU A 285 -2.78 -4.94 7.53
CA LEU A 285 -2.06 -3.78 6.98
C LEU A 285 -2.62 -3.32 5.64
N TYR A 286 -3.04 -4.25 4.78
CA TYR A 286 -3.46 -3.97 3.42
C TYR A 286 -4.97 -4.04 3.20
N SER A 287 -5.42 -3.32 2.18
CA SER A 287 -6.80 -3.34 1.69
C SER A 287 -6.80 -3.50 0.17
N TYR A 288 -7.72 -4.33 -0.33
CA TYR A 288 -8.01 -4.46 -1.76
C TYR A 288 -8.23 -3.12 -2.47
N ARG A 289 -8.79 -2.15 -1.73
CA ARG A 289 -8.99 -0.78 -2.17
C ARG A 289 -7.76 -0.15 -2.77
N PHE A 290 -6.56 -0.49 -2.29
CA PHE A 290 -5.33 0.10 -2.79
C PHE A 290 -5.19 -0.07 -4.32
N LEU A 291 -5.42 -1.27 -4.85
CA LEU A 291 -5.34 -1.51 -6.29
C LEU A 291 -6.55 -0.93 -7.03
N GLU A 292 -7.74 -0.98 -6.43
CA GLU A 292 -8.96 -0.41 -7.03
C GLU A 292 -8.83 1.10 -7.24
N VAL A 293 -8.28 1.83 -6.27
CA VAL A 293 -8.13 3.28 -6.41
C VAL A 293 -7.09 3.64 -7.47
N LEU A 294 -5.99 2.88 -7.57
CA LEU A 294 -4.97 3.05 -8.61
C LEU A 294 -5.56 2.81 -10.00
N GLN A 295 -6.36 1.75 -10.15
CA GLN A 295 -7.03 1.40 -11.40
C GLN A 295 -7.86 2.56 -11.98
N TYR A 296 -8.56 3.29 -11.12
CA TYR A 296 -9.38 4.45 -11.51
C TYR A 296 -8.62 5.77 -11.47
N GLY A 297 -7.31 5.77 -11.21
CA GLY A 297 -6.51 6.97 -11.03
C GLY A 297 -7.03 7.87 -9.91
N CYS A 298 -7.65 7.31 -8.87
CA CYS A 298 -7.97 8.05 -7.66
C CYS A 298 -6.76 8.01 -6.73
N ILE A 299 -6.17 9.17 -6.42
CA ILE A 299 -4.89 9.25 -5.71
C ILE A 299 -5.05 8.62 -4.31
N PRO A 300 -4.34 7.53 -3.99
CA PRO A 300 -4.43 6.89 -2.70
C PRO A 300 -3.95 7.80 -1.58
N VAL A 301 -4.78 7.97 -0.53
CA VAL A 301 -4.40 8.60 0.73
C VAL A 301 -4.30 7.50 1.79
N ILE A 302 -3.08 7.08 2.08
CA ILE A 302 -2.78 5.99 3.00
C ILE A 302 -2.62 6.57 4.40
N THR A 303 -3.51 6.19 5.31
CA THR A 303 -3.40 6.59 6.72
C THR A 303 -2.64 5.51 7.48
N THR A 304 -1.46 5.85 7.99
CA THR A 304 -0.60 4.93 8.75
C THR A 304 -0.15 5.53 10.08
N SER A 305 0.27 4.68 11.00
CA SER A 305 0.97 5.08 12.23
C SER A 305 2.48 5.00 12.00
N ASP A 306 3.24 5.90 12.61
CA ASP A 306 4.72 5.89 12.57
C ASP A 306 5.34 4.59 13.06
N ASN A 307 4.69 3.92 14.00
CA ASN A 307 5.22 2.70 14.58
C ASN A 307 5.10 1.49 13.64
N GLU A 308 4.32 1.61 12.55
CA GLU A 308 4.13 0.54 11.57
C GLU A 308 4.10 1.12 10.13
N PRO A 309 5.22 1.64 9.61
CA PRO A 309 5.28 2.17 8.25
C PRO A 309 5.10 1.03 7.26
N VAL A 310 4.02 1.08 6.49
CA VAL A 310 3.70 0.06 5.48
C VAL A 310 4.65 0.18 4.29
N ILE A 311 5.28 -0.93 3.89
CA ILE A 311 6.08 -0.97 2.65
C ILE A 311 5.19 -1.44 1.52
N LEU A 312 4.91 -0.56 0.57
CA LEU A 312 4.00 -0.79 -0.55
C LEU A 312 4.48 -1.91 -1.50
N PRO A 313 3.55 -2.50 -2.27
CA PRO A 313 3.88 -3.60 -3.18
C PRO A 313 4.90 -3.14 -4.22
N PHE A 314 5.91 -3.96 -4.49
CA PHE A 314 6.96 -3.70 -5.46
C PHE A 314 7.70 -2.36 -5.28
N SER A 315 7.80 -1.85 -4.05
CA SER A 315 8.52 -0.60 -3.75
C SER A 315 10.00 -0.60 -4.19
N GLU A 316 10.58 -1.76 -4.49
CA GLU A 316 11.93 -1.88 -5.10
C GLU A 316 12.03 -1.26 -6.50
N ILE A 317 10.94 -1.30 -7.27
CA ILE A 317 10.92 -0.87 -8.67
C ILE A 317 9.87 0.22 -8.94
N ILE A 318 9.01 0.52 -7.96
CA ILE A 318 7.99 1.55 -8.04
C ILE A 318 8.34 2.69 -7.11
N ASN A 319 8.53 3.88 -7.68
CA ASN A 319 8.63 5.11 -6.91
C ASN A 319 7.22 5.62 -6.57
N TRP A 320 6.74 5.28 -5.36
CA TRP A 320 5.41 5.67 -4.91
C TRP A 320 5.24 7.16 -4.62
N SER A 321 6.33 7.91 -4.42
CA SER A 321 6.27 9.34 -4.03
C SER A 321 5.48 10.24 -4.98
N GLN A 322 5.33 9.81 -6.25
CA GLN A 322 4.66 10.57 -7.29
C GLN A 322 3.18 10.17 -7.50
N SER A 323 2.70 9.14 -6.82
CA SER A 323 1.35 8.59 -7.06
C SER A 323 0.48 8.50 -5.82
N ILE A 324 1.01 8.70 -4.61
CA ILE A 324 0.23 8.55 -3.36
C ILE A 324 0.44 9.71 -2.40
N ILE A 325 -0.40 9.75 -1.37
CA ILE A 325 -0.21 10.56 -0.17
C ILE A 325 -0.12 9.62 1.04
N ILE A 326 0.98 9.67 1.77
CA ILE A 326 1.09 9.04 3.08
C ILE A 326 0.69 10.09 4.13
N TYR A 327 -0.38 9.81 4.88
CA TYR A 327 -0.87 10.68 5.93
C TYR A 327 -0.65 10.05 7.30
N SER A 328 0.36 10.55 8.01
CA SER A 328 0.69 10.16 9.39
C SER A 328 0.75 11.39 10.30
N ASN A 329 0.60 11.16 11.61
CA ASN A 329 0.86 12.11 12.72
C ASN A 329 0.13 13.46 12.74
N SER A 330 -0.83 13.66 11.85
CA SER A 330 -1.63 14.88 11.80
C SER A 330 -3.09 14.58 12.14
N PRO A 331 -3.79 15.48 12.85
CA PRO A 331 -5.22 15.34 13.09
C PRO A 331 -5.99 15.11 11.79
N LEU A 332 -6.87 14.11 11.74
CA LEU A 332 -7.64 13.80 10.52
C LEU A 332 -8.46 15.00 10.02
N SER A 333 -8.88 15.91 10.91
CA SER A 333 -9.60 17.15 10.55
C SER A 333 -8.81 18.09 9.64
N LEU A 334 -7.47 18.03 9.64
CA LEU A 334 -6.62 18.84 8.77
C LEU A 334 -6.39 18.21 7.39
N LEU A 335 -6.71 16.93 7.20
CA LEU A 335 -6.49 16.25 5.92
C LEU A 335 -7.14 16.98 4.73
N PRO A 336 -8.41 17.44 4.80
CA PRO A 336 -9.00 18.22 3.72
C PRO A 336 -8.24 19.49 3.37
N TYR A 337 -7.67 20.17 4.37
CA TYR A 337 -6.88 21.38 4.18
C TYR A 337 -5.63 21.08 3.35
N TYR A 338 -4.86 20.06 3.73
CA TYR A 338 -3.64 19.67 3.01
C TYR A 338 -3.93 19.18 1.59
N LEU A 339 -4.97 18.37 1.39
CA LEU A 339 -5.35 17.90 0.04
C LEU A 339 -5.76 19.06 -0.88
N LYS A 340 -6.41 20.10 -0.34
CA LYS A 340 -6.79 21.30 -1.11
C LYS A 340 -5.58 22.09 -1.59
N LYS A 341 -4.45 22.06 -0.88
CA LYS A 341 -3.22 22.77 -1.25
C LYS A 341 -2.49 22.14 -2.44
N ILE A 342 -2.68 20.84 -2.69
CA ILE A 342 -2.10 20.18 -3.88
C ILE A 342 -2.76 20.76 -5.14
N GLY A 343 -1.95 21.36 -6.02
CA GLY A 343 -2.43 22.05 -7.22
C GLY A 343 -3.06 21.12 -8.25
N LYS A 344 -3.94 21.66 -9.11
CA LYS A 344 -4.66 20.87 -10.14
C LYS A 344 -3.72 20.10 -11.08
N GLN A 345 -2.63 20.72 -11.53
CA GLN A 345 -1.65 20.07 -12.42
C GLN A 345 -0.95 18.90 -11.73
N GLN A 346 -0.53 19.08 -10.48
CA GLN A 346 0.07 18.02 -9.68
C GLN A 346 -0.91 16.85 -9.48
N ARG A 347 -2.19 17.14 -9.18
CA ARG A 347 -3.23 16.09 -9.11
C ARG A 347 -3.32 15.31 -10.42
N ILE A 348 -3.39 15.99 -11.58
CA ILE A 348 -3.47 15.31 -12.88
C ILE A 348 -2.25 14.40 -13.10
N GLN A 349 -1.05 14.86 -12.76
CA GLN A 349 0.18 14.06 -12.88
C GLN A 349 0.12 12.82 -11.99
N MET A 350 -0.25 12.98 -10.71
CA MET A 350 -0.36 11.85 -9.77
C MET A 350 -1.42 10.82 -10.23
N GLN A 351 -2.54 11.28 -10.81
CA GLN A 351 -3.59 10.40 -11.33
C GLN A 351 -3.12 9.59 -12.53
N LYS A 352 -2.37 10.23 -13.44
CA LYS A 352 -1.74 9.54 -14.57
C LYS A 352 -0.76 8.48 -14.06
N GLU A 353 0.09 8.85 -13.11
CA GLU A 353 1.06 7.93 -12.52
C GLU A 353 0.38 6.72 -11.86
N CYS A 354 -0.73 6.92 -11.13
CA CYS A 354 -1.53 5.82 -10.58
C CYS A 354 -1.98 4.81 -11.64
N ILE A 355 -2.48 5.30 -12.77
CA ILE A 355 -2.98 4.48 -13.86
C ILE A 355 -1.83 3.77 -14.57
N ASP A 356 -0.73 4.47 -14.84
CA ASP A 356 0.44 3.92 -15.52
C ASP A 356 1.07 2.80 -14.66
N ILE A 357 1.20 3.01 -13.34
CA ILE A 357 1.61 1.99 -12.37
C ILE A 357 0.65 0.79 -12.41
N TRP A 358 -0.67 1.02 -12.36
CA TRP A 358 -1.65 -0.07 -12.41
C TRP A 358 -1.55 -0.88 -13.70
N LEU A 359 -1.50 -0.22 -14.86
CA LEU A 359 -1.38 -0.86 -16.17
C LEU A 359 -0.08 -1.65 -16.31
N LYS A 360 1.02 -1.11 -15.78
CA LYS A 360 2.34 -1.71 -15.90
C LYS A 360 2.51 -2.93 -15.00
N TYR A 361 2.05 -2.88 -13.74
CA TYR A 361 2.39 -3.87 -12.73
C TYR A 361 1.22 -4.65 -12.15
N PHE A 362 0.00 -4.10 -12.19
CA PHE A 362 -1.16 -4.62 -11.45
C PHE A 362 -2.38 -4.92 -12.31
N SER A 363 -2.27 -4.87 -13.65
CA SER A 363 -3.43 -4.94 -14.55
C SER A 363 -4.14 -6.29 -14.59
N SER A 364 -3.45 -7.36 -14.15
CA SER A 364 -3.98 -8.72 -14.11
C SER A 364 -3.17 -9.58 -13.14
N ILE A 365 -3.72 -10.72 -12.70
CA ILE A 365 -2.95 -11.68 -11.88
C ILE A 365 -1.67 -12.11 -12.59
N PRO A 366 -1.68 -12.50 -13.89
CA PRO A 366 -0.45 -12.82 -14.60
C PRO A 366 0.59 -11.70 -14.57
N ARG A 367 0.16 -10.44 -14.72
CA ARG A 367 1.08 -9.29 -14.68
C ARG A 367 1.75 -9.15 -13.31
N ILE A 368 0.99 -9.30 -12.22
CA ILE A 368 1.50 -9.23 -10.84
C ILE A 368 2.55 -10.33 -10.60
N ILE A 369 2.26 -11.56 -11.04
CA ILE A 369 3.17 -12.68 -10.84
C ILE A 369 4.43 -12.52 -11.68
N LEU A 370 4.32 -12.17 -12.95
CA LEU A 370 5.49 -11.92 -13.79
C LEU A 370 6.36 -10.78 -13.21
N THR A 371 5.75 -9.69 -12.75
CA THR A 371 6.49 -8.60 -12.06
C THR A 371 7.25 -9.11 -10.84
N THR A 372 6.63 -10.01 -10.06
CA THR A 372 7.30 -10.65 -8.91
C THR A 372 8.50 -11.47 -9.37
N LEU A 373 8.36 -12.24 -10.45
CA LEU A 373 9.45 -13.06 -10.98
C LEU A 373 10.58 -12.22 -11.58
N ASP A 374 10.26 -11.10 -12.25
CA ASP A 374 11.24 -10.16 -12.80
C ASP A 374 12.10 -9.56 -11.67
N ILE A 375 11.47 -9.11 -10.57
CA ILE A 375 12.19 -8.60 -9.39
C ILE A 375 13.11 -9.68 -8.81
N LEU A 376 12.62 -10.93 -8.69
CA LEU A 376 13.45 -12.02 -8.19
C LEU A 376 14.61 -12.33 -9.14
N ASN A 377 14.37 -12.38 -10.44
CA ASN A 377 15.42 -12.54 -11.44
C ASN A 377 16.51 -11.48 -11.26
N ASP A 378 16.14 -10.21 -11.05
CA ASP A 378 17.11 -9.13 -10.82
C ASP A 378 17.94 -9.32 -9.54
N ARG A 379 17.32 -9.84 -8.47
CA ARG A 379 18.02 -10.17 -7.21
C ARG A 379 19.02 -11.31 -7.36
N PHE A 380 18.80 -12.26 -8.28
CA PHE A 380 19.67 -13.42 -8.50
C PHE A 380 20.68 -13.25 -9.64
N MET A 381 20.30 -12.61 -10.76
CA MET A 381 21.02 -12.72 -12.03
C MET A 381 21.78 -11.48 -12.47
N SER A 382 21.41 -10.29 -11.97
CA SER A 382 22.11 -9.00 -12.21
C SER A 382 23.01 -8.96 -13.46
N SER A 383 22.36 -8.92 -14.63
CA SER A 383 22.95 -8.50 -15.90
C SER A 383 21.88 -7.93 -16.82
N PHE A 384 21.55 -6.64 -16.63
CA PHE A 384 21.19 -5.80 -17.77
C PHE A 384 22.35 -4.84 -18.02
N PRO A 385 22.81 -4.67 -19.28
CA PRO A 385 23.70 -3.59 -19.61
C PRO A 385 22.98 -2.26 -19.38
N SER A 386 23.77 -1.29 -18.90
CA SER A 386 23.45 0.13 -18.70
C SER A 386 22.67 0.77 -19.83
#